data_AF-A0A8J7PW21-F1
#
_entry.id   AF-A0A8J7PW21-F1
#
_cell.length_a   1.000
_cell.length_b   1.000
_cell.length_c   1.000
_cell.angle_alpha   90.00
_cell.angle_beta   90.00
_cell.angle_gamma   90.00
#
_symmetry.space_group_name_H-M   'P 1'
#
loop_
_entity.id
_entity.type
_entity.pdbx_description
1 polymer ?
#
loop_
_entity_poly.entity_id
_entity_poly.type
_entity_poly.pdbx_seq_one_letter_code
_entity_poly.pdbx_strand_id
1 'polypeptide(L)'
;MTPNRFRPVLRPLEARSVPAGITFTQGNLVVEGTGAADTIHVYFYGSDATRVAVVCQTGTVVESRIIPKAQIQSITITGGDGADTIINDTNLTAKISGGNGNDSIWGGSGSDFVTGDAG
;
A
#
# COMPACT_ATOMS: atom_id res chain seq x y z
N MET A 1 -22.27 9.31 51.96
CA MET A 1 -22.26 8.59 50.67
C MET A 1 -22.14 9.61 49.56
N THR A 2 -20.98 9.69 48.92
CA THR A 2 -20.74 10.52 47.73
C THR A 2 -20.14 9.63 46.64
N PRO A 3 -20.83 9.36 45.53
CA PRO A 3 -20.28 8.53 44.46
C PRO A 3 -19.32 9.37 43.62
N ASN A 4 -18.01 9.17 43.76
CA ASN A 4 -17.05 9.84 42.89
C ASN A 4 -16.91 9.07 41.57
N ARG A 5 -17.52 9.66 40.56
CA ARG A 5 -17.70 9.20 39.19
C ARG A 5 -16.35 8.90 38.52
N PHE A 6 -16.15 7.66 38.07
CA PHE A 6 -15.05 7.30 37.17
C PHE A 6 -15.13 8.19 35.92
N ARG A 7 -14.11 9.04 35.72
CA ARG A 7 -13.88 9.74 34.46
C ARG A 7 -12.99 8.84 33.61
N PRO A 8 -13.52 8.09 32.61
CA PRO A 8 -12.66 7.41 31.67
C PRO A 8 -11.85 8.47 30.93
N VAL A 9 -10.53 8.37 31.02
CA VAL A 9 -9.61 9.13 30.18
C VAL A 9 -9.86 8.61 28.76
N LEU A 10 -10.66 9.34 27.99
CA LEU A 10 -10.74 9.15 26.54
C LEU A 10 -9.34 9.43 26.02
N ARG A 11 -8.61 8.36 25.65
CA ARG A 11 -7.39 8.49 24.88
C ARG A 11 -7.75 9.32 23.65
N PRO A 12 -6.93 10.33 23.28
CA PRO A 12 -7.18 11.07 22.06
C PRO A 12 -7.27 10.04 20.93
N LEU A 13 -8.38 10.14 20.20
CA LEU A 13 -8.66 9.45 18.97
C LEU A 13 -7.38 9.56 18.14
N GLU A 14 -6.63 8.46 18.02
CA GLU A 14 -5.50 8.40 17.09
C GLU A 14 -6.09 8.88 15.77
N ALA A 15 -5.61 10.01 15.28
CA ALA A 15 -5.89 10.37 13.91
C ALA A 15 -5.45 9.16 13.12
N ARG A 16 -6.42 8.39 12.61
CA ARG A 16 -6.20 7.46 11.52
C ARG A 16 -5.99 8.32 10.28
N SER A 17 -4.96 9.16 10.32
CA SER A 17 -4.19 9.50 9.16
C SER A 17 -3.73 8.14 8.71
N VAL A 18 -4.38 7.58 7.69
CA VAL A 18 -3.91 6.34 7.08
C VAL A 18 -2.51 6.72 6.64
N PRO A 19 -1.45 6.29 7.35
CA PRO A 19 -0.13 6.56 6.85
C PRO A 19 -0.08 5.77 5.53
N ALA A 20 0.51 6.35 4.49
CA ALA A 20 0.98 5.48 3.42
C ALA A 20 1.77 4.35 4.09
N GLY A 21 1.35 3.14 3.78
CA GLY A 21 1.61 2.04 4.70
C GLY A 21 1.44 0.71 4.01
N ILE A 22 2.53 -0.06 4.01
CA ILE A 22 2.51 -1.44 3.51
C ILE A 22 1.95 -2.35 4.61
N THR A 23 0.67 -2.71 4.47
CA THR A 23 -0.03 -3.60 5.40
C THR A 23 -0.19 -4.98 4.80
N PHE A 24 0.09 -6.02 5.58
CA PHE A 24 -0.14 -7.41 5.16
C PHE A 24 -1.21 -8.03 6.07
N THR A 25 -2.37 -8.37 5.51
CA THR A 25 -3.51 -8.96 6.24
C THR A 25 -4.02 -10.21 5.53
N GLN A 26 -3.99 -11.35 6.22
CA GLN A 26 -4.58 -12.62 5.76
C GLN A 26 -4.20 -13.03 4.32
N GLY A 27 -2.99 -12.69 3.87
CA GLY A 27 -2.52 -12.98 2.52
C GLY A 27 -2.88 -11.94 1.45
N ASN A 28 -3.56 -10.87 1.82
CA ASN A 28 -3.66 -9.66 1.00
C ASN A 28 -2.56 -8.68 1.42
N LEU A 29 -1.72 -8.31 0.45
CA LEU A 29 -0.72 -7.27 0.60
C LEU A 29 -1.35 -5.94 0.16
N VAL A 30 -1.57 -5.04 1.09
CA VAL A 30 -2.16 -3.72 0.85
C VAL A 30 -1.05 -2.67 0.91
N VAL A 31 -1.00 -1.83 -0.12
CA VAL A 31 -0.09 -0.69 -0.23
C VAL A 31 -0.96 0.52 -0.50
N GLU A 32 -0.95 1.46 0.43
CA GLU A 32 -1.65 2.74 0.28
C GLU A 32 -0.58 3.82 0.17
N GLY A 33 -0.65 4.66 -0.86
CA GLY A 33 0.12 5.87 -1.00
C GLY A 33 -0.55 7.06 -0.33
N THR A 34 -0.05 8.26 -0.58
CA THR A 34 -0.42 9.52 0.07
C THR A 34 -1.09 10.48 -0.91
N GLY A 35 -1.29 11.73 -0.48
CA GLY A 35 -1.71 12.83 -1.35
C GLY A 35 -0.56 13.56 -2.05
N ALA A 36 0.62 12.94 -2.14
CA ALA A 36 1.80 13.47 -2.81
C ALA A 36 2.23 12.50 -3.92
N ALA A 37 3.15 12.92 -4.80
CA ALA A 37 3.69 12.03 -5.83
C ALA A 37 4.44 10.85 -5.20
N ASP A 38 3.83 9.67 -5.29
CA ASP A 38 4.32 8.42 -4.73
C ASP A 38 4.94 7.52 -5.80
N THR A 39 6.02 6.84 -5.44
CA THR A 39 6.65 5.82 -6.29
C THR A 39 6.55 4.46 -5.61
N ILE A 40 5.66 3.63 -6.11
CA ILE A 40 5.39 2.29 -5.61
C ILE A 40 6.00 1.28 -6.58
N HIS A 41 6.97 0.51 -6.11
CA HIS A 41 7.66 -0.51 -6.90
C HIS A 41 7.55 -1.86 -6.20
N VAL A 42 6.90 -2.82 -6.87
CA VAL A 42 6.73 -4.19 -6.39
C VAL A 42 7.50 -5.12 -7.32
N TYR A 43 8.46 -5.86 -6.77
CA TYR A 43 9.32 -6.75 -7.56
C TYR A 43 9.66 -8.03 -6.79
N PHE A 44 10.09 -9.05 -7.51
CA PHE A 44 10.55 -10.29 -6.89
C PHE A 44 11.92 -10.11 -6.21
N TYR A 45 11.98 -10.43 -4.93
CA TYR A 45 13.22 -10.34 -4.15
C TYR A 45 14.01 -11.65 -4.25
N GLY A 46 15.13 -11.60 -4.96
CA GLY A 46 16.05 -12.72 -5.18
C GLY A 46 15.74 -13.52 -6.45
N SER A 47 16.70 -14.35 -6.89
CA SER A 47 16.61 -15.11 -8.14
C SER A 47 15.49 -16.17 -8.16
N ASP A 48 15.05 -16.63 -6.99
CA ASP A 48 14.04 -17.69 -6.87
C ASP A 48 12.59 -17.17 -6.89
N ALA A 49 12.37 -15.86 -6.94
CA ALA A 49 11.04 -15.23 -6.91
C ALA A 49 10.13 -15.71 -5.73
N THR A 50 10.74 -16.18 -4.65
CA THR A 50 10.04 -16.72 -3.47
C THR A 50 9.56 -15.64 -2.51
N ARG A 51 10.08 -14.43 -2.66
CA ARG A 51 9.76 -13.25 -1.85
C ARG A 51 9.42 -12.10 -2.78
N VAL A 52 8.51 -11.26 -2.33
CA VAL A 52 8.12 -10.02 -3.00
C VAL A 52 8.60 -8.87 -2.13
N ALA A 53 9.36 -7.97 -2.73
CA ALA A 53 9.71 -6.71 -2.13
C ALA A 53 8.77 -5.64 -2.66
N VAL A 54 8.23 -4.86 -1.74
CA VAL A 54 7.44 -3.67 -2.01
C VAL A 54 8.24 -2.50 -1.51
N VAL A 55 8.39 -1.49 -2.35
CA VAL A 55 9.00 -0.20 -2.02
C VAL A 55 7.97 0.86 -2.31
N CYS A 56 7.65 1.69 -1.32
CA CYS A 56 6.79 2.86 -1.45
C CYS A 56 7.63 4.07 -1.08
N GLN A 57 7.82 4.99 -2.02
CA GLN A 57 8.58 6.21 -1.81
C GLN A 57 7.69 7.43 -1.99
N THR A 58 7.54 8.20 -0.91
CA THR A 58 6.82 9.46 -0.86
C THR A 58 7.82 10.61 -0.66
N GLY A 59 8.25 11.26 -1.74
CA GLY A 59 9.26 12.32 -1.65
C GLY A 59 10.58 11.84 -1.04
N THR A 60 10.90 12.23 0.20
CA THR A 60 12.10 11.80 0.96
C THR A 60 11.84 10.57 1.83
N VAL A 61 10.59 10.20 2.06
CA VAL A 61 10.22 9.03 2.86
C VAL A 61 10.25 7.80 1.96
N VAL A 62 11.06 6.80 2.32
CA VAL A 62 11.10 5.51 1.62
C VAL A 62 10.74 4.43 2.61
N GLU A 63 9.61 3.77 2.36
CA GLU A 63 9.21 2.57 3.06
C GLU A 63 9.47 1.36 2.17
N SER A 64 10.01 0.30 2.76
CA SER A 64 10.14 -0.97 2.06
C SER A 64 9.76 -2.13 2.95
N ARG A 65 9.17 -3.16 2.34
CA ARG A 65 8.80 -4.38 3.03
C ARG A 65 9.02 -5.58 2.13
N ILE A 66 9.53 -6.64 2.75
CA ILE A 66 9.73 -7.93 2.08
C ILE A 66 8.73 -8.91 2.68
N ILE A 67 7.93 -9.54 1.83
CA ILE A 67 6.95 -10.55 2.23
C ILE A 67 7.18 -11.83 1.38
N PRO A 68 7.11 -13.03 1.96
CA PRO A 68 7.18 -14.27 1.19
C PRO A 68 5.97 -14.41 0.24
N LYS A 69 6.22 -14.70 -1.05
CA LYS A 69 5.19 -14.96 -2.07
C LYS A 69 4.20 -16.03 -1.62
N ALA A 70 4.66 -17.06 -0.91
CA ALA A 70 3.82 -18.15 -0.42
C ALA A 70 2.68 -17.67 0.51
N GLN A 71 2.83 -16.49 1.12
CA GLN A 71 1.79 -15.90 1.95
C GLN A 71 0.92 -14.91 1.17
N ILE A 72 1.35 -14.42 0.00
CA ILE A 72 0.64 -13.42 -0.80
C ILE A 72 -0.31 -14.13 -1.77
N GLN A 73 -1.61 -13.95 -1.54
CA GLN A 73 -2.67 -14.40 -2.44
C GLN A 73 -3.07 -13.30 -3.42
N SER A 74 -3.12 -12.05 -2.95
CA SER A 74 -3.46 -10.89 -3.76
C SER A 74 -2.68 -9.67 -3.30
N ILE A 75 -2.47 -8.73 -4.22
CA ILE A 75 -1.87 -7.43 -3.92
C ILE A 75 -2.93 -6.37 -4.18
N THR A 76 -3.06 -5.38 -3.30
CA THR A 76 -3.91 -4.21 -3.45
C THR A 76 -3.01 -2.99 -3.31
N ILE A 77 -2.97 -2.14 -4.34
CA ILE A 77 -2.16 -0.93 -4.38
C ILE A 77 -3.10 0.24 -4.68
N THR A 78 -2.97 1.31 -3.92
CA THR A 78 -3.69 2.57 -4.10
C THR A 78 -2.65 3.68 -4.13
N GLY A 79 -2.55 4.45 -5.21
CA GLY A 79 -1.61 5.58 -5.33
C GLY A 79 -2.01 6.74 -4.42
N GLY A 80 -3.25 7.23 -4.57
CA GLY A 80 -3.79 8.29 -3.72
C GLY A 80 -4.09 9.54 -4.53
N ASP A 81 -3.77 10.72 -4.01
CA ASP A 81 -3.80 11.95 -4.81
C ASP A 81 -2.36 12.27 -5.24
N GLY A 82 -2.10 12.61 -6.50
CA GLY A 82 -0.75 12.93 -6.91
C GLY A 82 -0.44 12.60 -8.35
N ALA A 83 0.84 12.53 -8.66
CA ALA A 83 1.31 11.93 -9.91
C ALA A 83 2.08 10.69 -9.49
N ASP A 84 1.38 9.57 -9.41
CA ASP A 84 1.92 8.36 -8.80
C ASP A 84 2.52 7.44 -9.85
N THR A 85 3.64 6.82 -9.51
CA THR A 85 4.32 5.83 -10.35
C THR A 85 4.22 4.48 -9.67
N ILE A 86 3.34 3.62 -10.18
CA ILE A 86 3.09 2.29 -9.64
C ILE A 86 3.61 1.25 -10.63
N ILE A 87 4.59 0.46 -10.22
CA ILE A 87 5.16 -0.58 -11.05
C ILE A 87 5.12 -1.90 -10.29
N ASN A 88 4.39 -2.86 -10.86
CA ASN A 88 4.36 -4.23 -10.41
C ASN A 88 5.09 -5.09 -11.45
N ASP A 89 6.27 -5.59 -11.07
CA ASP A 89 7.09 -6.52 -11.86
C ASP A 89 6.88 -7.97 -11.40
N THR A 90 5.74 -8.27 -10.79
CA THR A 90 5.40 -9.62 -10.34
C THR A 90 4.38 -10.29 -11.26
N ASN A 91 4.34 -11.62 -11.20
CA ASN A 91 3.32 -12.44 -11.84
C ASN A 91 2.28 -12.89 -10.79
N LEU A 92 1.83 -11.95 -9.96
CA LEU A 92 0.80 -12.14 -8.95
C LEU A 92 -0.37 -11.24 -9.28
N THR A 93 -1.59 -11.71 -9.03
CA THR A 93 -2.78 -10.88 -9.20
C THR A 93 -2.72 -9.67 -8.27
N ALA A 94 -2.60 -8.49 -8.87
CA ALA A 94 -2.71 -7.22 -8.20
C ALA A 94 -3.98 -6.48 -8.58
N LYS A 95 -4.52 -5.74 -7.62
CA LYS A 95 -5.51 -4.69 -7.82
C LYS A 95 -4.77 -3.38 -7.62
N ILE A 96 -4.71 -2.56 -8.64
CA ILE A 96 -3.99 -1.30 -8.62
C ILE A 96 -4.98 -0.19 -8.94
N SER A 97 -5.01 0.83 -8.10
CA SER A 97 -5.82 2.03 -8.24
C SER A 97 -4.85 3.21 -8.27
N GLY A 98 -4.80 3.98 -9.35
CA GLY A 98 -3.98 5.19 -9.46
C GLY A 98 -4.45 6.23 -8.46
N GLY A 99 -5.74 6.53 -8.52
CA GLY A 99 -6.38 7.49 -7.64
C GLY A 99 -6.62 8.78 -8.42
N ASN A 100 -6.29 9.91 -7.83
CA ASN A 100 -6.56 11.19 -8.44
C ASN A 100 -5.27 11.88 -8.91
N GLY A 101 -5.16 12.14 -10.20
CA GLY A 101 -4.04 12.82 -10.83
C GLY A 101 -3.33 11.99 -11.91
N ASN A 102 -2.17 12.46 -12.37
CA ASN A 102 -1.52 11.90 -13.56
C ASN A 102 -0.67 10.69 -13.19
N ASP A 103 -1.31 9.52 -13.14
CA ASP A 103 -0.67 8.29 -12.67
C ASP A 103 -0.06 7.47 -13.80
N SER A 104 1.07 6.82 -13.52
CA SER A 104 1.74 5.87 -14.39
C SER A 104 1.73 4.49 -13.74
N ILE A 105 0.93 3.58 -14.29
CA ILE A 105 0.71 2.26 -13.70
C ILE A 105 1.19 1.15 -14.63
N TRP A 106 2.01 0.25 -14.11
CA TRP A 106 2.45 -0.98 -14.75
C TRP A 106 1.97 -2.18 -13.93
N GLY A 107 0.99 -2.92 -14.46
CA GLY A 107 0.35 -4.03 -13.74
C GLY A 107 1.22 -5.27 -13.55
N GLY A 108 2.16 -5.49 -14.48
CA GLY A 108 3.00 -6.68 -14.49
C GLY A 108 2.53 -7.74 -15.47
N SER A 109 2.89 -8.98 -15.19
CA SER A 109 2.58 -10.15 -16.03
C SER A 109 1.49 -11.05 -15.44
N GLY A 110 0.91 -10.64 -14.31
CA GLY A 110 -0.17 -11.35 -13.63
C GLY A 110 -1.55 -11.09 -14.25
N SER A 111 -2.57 -11.71 -13.64
CA SER A 111 -3.97 -11.31 -13.90
C SER A 111 -4.29 -10.10 -13.04
N ASP A 112 -3.93 -8.92 -13.54
CA ASP A 112 -3.98 -7.67 -12.81
C ASP A 112 -5.24 -6.85 -13.15
N PHE A 113 -5.81 -6.22 -12.13
CA PHE A 113 -6.91 -5.26 -12.24
C PHE A 113 -6.34 -3.88 -12.01
N VAL A 114 -6.12 -3.12 -13.08
CA VAL A 114 -5.58 -1.77 -13.01
C VAL A 114 -6.68 -0.76 -13.33
N THR A 115 -6.86 0.20 -12.43
CA THR A 115 -7.78 1.33 -12.57
C THR A 115 -6.96 2.61 -12.39
N GLY A 116 -6.99 3.51 -13.36
CA GLY A 116 -6.33 4.82 -13.21
C GLY A 116 -7.11 5.78 -12.32
N ASP A 117 -8.41 5.53 -12.14
CA ASP A 117 -9.34 6.46 -11.49
C ASP A 117 -9.34 7.84 -12.19
N ALA A 118 -9.31 8.96 -11.46
CA ALA A 118 -9.57 10.28 -12.03
C ALA A 118 -8.27 11.04 -12.33
N GLY A 119 -7.91 11.20 -13.61
CA GLY A 119 -6.74 11.99 -13.98
C GLY A 119 -6.16 11.57 -15.31
#